data_AF-A0A7D5MAH5-F1
#
_entry.id   AF-A0A7D5MAH5-F1
#
_cell.length_a   1.000
_cell.length_b   1.000
_cell.length_c   1.000
_cell.angle_alpha   90.00
_cell.angle_beta   90.00
_cell.angle_gamma   90.00
#
_symmetry.space_group_name_H-M   'P 1'
#
loop_
_entity.id
_entity.type
_entity.pdbx_description
1 polymer ?
#
loop_
_entity_poly.entity_id
_entity_poly.type
_entity_poly.pdbx_seq_one_letter_code
_entity_poly.pdbx_strand_id
1 'polypeptide(L)'
;MDILLKIYKYYDLSRYDVHITILAVLILSLTITLSFAGTSFGEKEIKCINCVQIPSYEIDLYKEIFPLTVWTDSHTYDHFSTITATGYLKPQNTVAPILVVVTNPIGNIVTIQQIIPDSDGNFSFKLNTESPLWSKDGEYILKVQSGAETRQFKTNFTLVPSLTGSVNKCTIDSISVTANNGRIYCIPYSISDGLVSTTKGKLNSDTKTMTLDIKGQNIGTITLDIPRYILDSKSPAGSDSSFVVMANGEMIEYEELESDSDSRQIKLDYQIGDKVSFEIVGTHIIPEFGSIALLILVASIMSILIVGKSFSNRLVKF
;
A
#
# COMPACT_ATOMS: atom_id res chain seq x y z
N MET A 1 -42.47 49.88 -24.27
CA MET A 1 -41.47 50.73 -24.93
C MET A 1 -40.70 51.62 -23.97
N ASP A 2 -39.60 51.17 -23.38
CA ASP A 2 -39.19 49.79 -23.10
C ASP A 2 -38.06 49.80 -22.07
N ILE A 3 -38.36 49.11 -20.96
CA ILE A 3 -37.47 48.19 -20.25
C ILE A 3 -36.11 48.76 -19.85
N LEU A 4 -36.08 49.42 -18.69
CA LEU A 4 -35.17 49.08 -17.57
C LEU A 4 -35.68 49.75 -16.28
N LEU A 5 -37.01 49.63 -16.08
CA LEU A 5 -37.71 49.83 -14.83
C LEU A 5 -37.89 48.45 -14.18
N LYS A 6 -37.69 48.35 -12.86
CA LYS A 6 -37.55 47.14 -12.00
C LYS A 6 -36.07 46.74 -11.91
N ILE A 7 -35.28 47.20 -10.94
CA ILE A 7 -35.36 46.83 -9.52
C ILE A 7 -35.00 48.07 -8.64
N TYR A 8 -35.92 49.03 -8.56
CA TYR A 8 -35.90 50.10 -7.55
C TYR A 8 -37.25 50.08 -6.83
N LYS A 9 -37.45 49.12 -5.94
CA LYS A 9 -38.51 49.18 -4.94
C LYS A 9 -38.32 48.09 -3.90
N TYR A 10 -37.49 48.38 -2.90
CA TYR A 10 -37.71 48.08 -1.48
C TYR A 10 -36.38 48.33 -0.79
N TYR A 11 -36.18 49.51 -0.21
CA TYR A 11 -35.90 49.64 1.22
C TYR A 11 -35.86 51.13 1.54
N ASP A 12 -36.82 51.50 2.36
CA ASP A 12 -37.15 52.82 2.87
C ASP A 12 -36.06 53.25 3.87
N LEU A 13 -35.28 54.26 3.48
CA LEU A 13 -34.29 54.95 4.32
C LEU A 13 -34.97 56.16 4.96
N SER A 14 -35.64 55.96 6.10
CA SER A 14 -36.06 57.07 6.95
C SER A 14 -35.86 56.76 8.44
N ARG A 15 -34.67 57.12 8.94
CA ARG A 15 -34.39 57.67 10.29
C ARG A 15 -32.90 58.04 10.29
N TYR A 16 -32.55 59.32 10.18
CA TYR A 16 -32.22 60.21 11.31
C TYR A 16 -31.17 59.55 12.25
N ASP A 17 -29.98 60.09 12.53
CA ASP A 17 -29.61 61.51 12.62
C ASP A 17 -28.07 61.70 12.54
N VAL A 18 -27.72 62.77 11.83
CA VAL A 18 -26.55 63.67 11.78
C VAL A 18 -25.37 63.48 12.75
N HIS A 19 -24.14 63.46 12.18
CA HIS A 19 -22.99 64.37 12.42
C HIS A 19 -21.71 63.78 11.77
N ILE A 20 -21.42 64.06 10.50
CA ILE A 20 -20.42 65.03 10.03
C ILE A 20 -19.11 65.03 10.83
N THR A 21 -18.07 64.36 10.32
CA THR A 21 -16.84 65.01 9.83
C THR A 21 -16.03 64.01 8.97
N ILE A 22 -15.59 64.50 7.82
CA ILE A 22 -14.76 63.83 6.81
C ILE A 22 -13.30 64.21 7.07
N LEU A 23 -12.39 63.31 6.68
CA LEU A 23 -10.94 63.51 6.40
C LEU A 23 -9.96 63.52 7.58
N ALA A 24 -9.12 62.49 7.66
CA ALA A 24 -7.77 62.55 7.07
C ALA A 24 -7.01 61.23 7.32
N VAL A 25 -6.41 60.74 6.25
CA VAL A 25 -5.51 59.58 6.17
C VAL A 25 -4.21 59.87 6.92
N LEU A 26 -3.73 58.94 7.75
CA LEU A 26 -2.30 58.79 7.99
C LEU A 26 -1.92 57.33 8.24
N ILE A 27 -0.99 56.88 7.40
CA ILE A 27 -0.46 55.53 7.27
C ILE A 27 0.48 55.25 8.45
N LEU A 28 0.25 54.15 9.17
CA LEU A 28 1.33 53.42 9.83
C LEU A 28 1.11 51.92 9.61
N SER A 29 1.74 51.39 8.56
CA SER A 29 1.86 49.97 8.31
C SER A 29 2.78 49.35 9.36
N LEU A 30 2.22 48.87 10.47
CA LEU A 30 2.93 47.99 11.38
C LEU A 30 2.56 46.54 11.02
N THR A 31 3.31 45.95 10.08
CA THR A 31 3.25 44.50 9.86
C THR A 31 3.85 43.83 11.09
N ILE A 32 3.00 43.42 12.02
CA ILE A 32 3.40 42.46 13.05
C ILE A 32 3.59 41.14 12.30
N THR A 33 4.85 40.80 12.02
CA THR A 33 5.24 39.43 11.69
C THR A 33 5.01 38.60 12.95
N LEU A 34 3.78 38.14 13.14
CA LEU A 34 3.51 37.03 14.03
C LEU A 34 4.29 35.86 13.45
N SER A 35 5.41 35.57 14.09
CA SER A 35 6.12 34.32 13.91
C SER A 35 5.11 33.24 14.24
N PHE A 36 4.53 32.61 13.22
CA PHE A 36 3.95 31.30 13.39
C PHE A 36 5.14 30.39 13.70
N ALA A 37 5.51 30.33 14.98
CA ALA A 37 6.11 29.12 15.50
C ALA A 37 5.09 28.04 15.16
N GLY A 38 5.35 27.30 14.10
CA GLY A 38 4.56 26.14 13.74
C GLY A 38 4.56 25.26 14.97
N THR A 39 3.45 25.26 15.70
CA THR A 39 3.13 24.16 16.57
C THR A 39 3.01 22.98 15.62
N SER A 40 4.10 22.22 15.50
CA SER A 40 4.04 20.86 15.02
C SER A 40 3.04 20.18 15.94
N PHE A 41 1.80 20.05 15.47
CA PHE A 41 0.91 19.04 15.99
C PHE A 41 1.63 17.74 15.64
N GLY A 42 2.32 17.16 16.62
CA GLY A 42 2.71 15.77 16.53
C GLY A 42 1.43 15.00 16.22
N GLU A 43 1.29 14.56 14.98
CA GLU A 43 0.13 13.85 14.49
C GLU A 43 0.09 12.55 15.31
N LYS A 44 -0.87 12.48 16.24
CA LYS A 44 -0.95 11.37 17.19
C LYS A 44 -1.30 10.11 16.40
N GLU A 45 -0.30 9.30 16.13
CA GLU A 45 -0.45 8.01 15.47
C GLU A 45 -1.43 7.12 16.26
N ILE A 46 -2.47 6.64 15.59
CA ILE A 46 -3.48 5.78 16.21
C ILE A 46 -3.02 4.34 16.08
N LYS A 47 -2.53 3.79 17.20
CA LYS A 47 -2.24 2.35 17.30
C LYS A 47 -3.51 1.53 17.44
N CYS A 48 -3.62 0.45 16.69
CA CYS A 48 -4.77 -0.44 16.80
C CYS A 48 -4.69 -1.39 18.01
N ILE A 49 -5.41 -1.04 19.09
CA ILE A 49 -5.41 -1.81 20.36
C ILE A 49 -5.97 -3.24 20.22
N ASN A 50 -6.91 -3.48 19.29
CA ASN A 50 -7.60 -4.76 19.11
C ASN A 50 -7.54 -5.26 17.66
N CYS A 51 -6.49 -4.91 16.90
CA CYS A 51 -6.29 -5.49 15.59
C CYS A 51 -5.66 -6.87 15.72
N VAL A 52 -6.10 -7.78 14.86
CA VAL A 52 -5.53 -9.11 14.76
C VAL A 52 -5.10 -9.35 13.31
N GLN A 53 -3.81 -9.57 13.11
CA GLN A 53 -3.27 -10.07 11.85
C GLN A 53 -3.34 -11.59 11.89
N ILE A 54 -4.13 -12.18 10.99
CA ILE A 54 -4.32 -13.63 10.92
C ILE A 54 -3.24 -14.21 10.00
N PRO A 55 -2.31 -15.04 10.49
CA PRO A 55 -1.39 -15.76 9.61
C PRO A 55 -2.17 -16.68 8.67
N SER A 56 -1.70 -16.85 7.44
CA SER A 56 -2.40 -17.63 6.41
C SER A 56 -2.74 -19.06 6.85
N TYR A 57 -1.88 -19.69 7.66
CA TYR A 57 -2.09 -21.05 8.18
C TYR A 57 -3.09 -21.14 9.34
N GLU A 58 -3.48 -20.02 9.97
CA GLU A 58 -4.47 -19.98 11.06
C GLU A 58 -5.85 -19.53 10.60
N ILE A 59 -6.03 -19.19 9.32
CA ILE A 59 -7.30 -18.66 8.78
C ILE A 59 -8.49 -19.54 9.16
N ASP A 60 -8.38 -20.86 9.00
CA ASP A 60 -9.51 -21.76 9.28
C ASP A 60 -9.82 -21.85 10.79
N LEU A 61 -8.79 -21.80 11.65
CA LEU A 61 -8.98 -21.69 13.10
C LEU A 61 -9.72 -20.40 13.47
N TYR A 62 -9.34 -19.27 12.86
CA TYR A 62 -10.02 -17.99 13.11
C TYR A 62 -11.47 -17.99 12.62
N LYS A 63 -11.75 -18.60 11.47
CA LYS A 63 -13.13 -18.82 11.01
C LYS A 63 -13.94 -19.64 12.01
N GLU A 64 -13.31 -20.58 12.72
CA GLU A 64 -13.98 -21.38 13.74
C GLU A 64 -14.35 -20.55 14.97
N ILE A 65 -13.40 -19.77 15.49
CA ILE A 65 -13.52 -19.05 16.77
C ILE A 65 -14.36 -17.78 16.65
N PHE A 66 -14.30 -17.06 15.52
CA PHE A 66 -14.95 -15.76 15.37
C PHE A 66 -16.13 -15.81 14.40
N PRO A 67 -17.25 -15.13 14.72
CA PRO A 67 -18.43 -15.08 13.85
C PRO A 67 -18.25 -14.17 12.62
N LEU A 68 -17.23 -13.32 12.63
CA LEU A 68 -16.81 -12.49 11.51
C LEU A 68 -15.29 -12.39 11.55
N THR A 69 -14.65 -12.65 10.43
CA THR A 69 -13.20 -12.50 10.25
C THR A 69 -12.92 -11.77 8.94
N VAL A 70 -11.82 -11.02 8.92
CA VAL A 70 -11.28 -10.43 7.70
C VAL A 70 -9.76 -10.42 7.80
N TRP A 71 -9.10 -10.70 6.70
CA TRP A 71 -7.65 -10.63 6.53
C TRP A 71 -7.35 -10.06 5.14
N THR A 72 -6.11 -9.68 4.94
CA THR A 72 -5.60 -9.13 3.68
C THR A 72 -4.57 -10.09 3.08
N ASP A 73 -4.28 -9.94 1.80
CA ASP A 73 -3.31 -10.76 1.06
C ASP A 73 -1.85 -10.52 1.48
N SER A 74 -1.58 -9.38 2.10
CA SER A 74 -0.32 -8.98 2.74
C SER A 74 -0.58 -8.09 3.96
N HIS A 75 0.47 -7.83 4.76
CA HIS A 75 0.49 -6.86 5.86
C HIS A 75 1.08 -5.51 5.49
N THR A 76 1.82 -5.41 4.39
CA THR A 76 2.48 -4.17 3.95
C THR A 76 2.26 -3.95 2.46
N TYR A 77 2.01 -2.69 2.08
CA TYR A 77 1.72 -2.28 0.72
C TYR A 77 2.36 -0.93 0.42
N ASP A 78 2.54 -0.63 -0.86
CA ASP A 78 2.85 0.73 -1.27
C ASP A 78 1.59 1.55 -1.58
N HIS A 79 1.76 2.86 -1.78
CA HIS A 79 0.70 3.77 -2.21
C HIS A 79 0.08 3.46 -3.58
N PHE A 80 0.55 2.45 -4.30
CA PHE A 80 0.01 2.07 -5.61
C PHE A 80 -0.53 0.65 -5.65
N SER A 81 -0.68 0.01 -4.50
CA SER A 81 -1.14 -1.36 -4.39
C SER A 81 -2.65 -1.46 -4.50
N THR A 82 -3.11 -2.65 -4.90
CA THR A 82 -4.51 -3.04 -4.74
C THR A 82 -4.55 -4.14 -3.69
N ILE A 83 -5.05 -3.79 -2.51
CA ILE A 83 -5.19 -4.72 -1.38
C ILE A 83 -6.41 -5.60 -1.65
N THR A 84 -6.24 -6.92 -1.53
CA THR A 84 -7.35 -7.87 -1.59
C THR A 84 -7.70 -8.32 -0.19
N ALA A 85 -8.81 -7.80 0.33
CA ALA A 85 -9.35 -8.25 1.61
C ALA A 85 -10.28 -9.45 1.38
N THR A 86 -10.12 -10.48 2.20
CA THR A 86 -10.96 -11.68 2.21
C THR A 86 -11.51 -11.87 3.61
N GLY A 87 -12.74 -12.36 3.72
CA GLY A 87 -13.33 -12.62 5.02
C GLY A 87 -14.44 -13.64 4.98
N TYR A 88 -14.89 -13.99 6.17
CA TYR A 88 -15.89 -15.02 6.40
C TYR A 88 -16.88 -14.61 7.49
N LEU A 89 -18.16 -14.86 7.26
CA LEU A 89 -19.27 -14.47 8.13
C LEU A 89 -20.12 -15.69 8.52
N LYS A 90 -20.26 -15.93 9.83
CA LYS A 90 -21.15 -16.95 10.42
C LYS A 90 -22.35 -16.34 11.15
N PRO A 91 -23.56 -16.91 11.05
CA PRO A 91 -23.90 -18.11 10.28
C PRO A 91 -23.93 -17.83 8.76
N GLN A 92 -23.74 -18.89 7.97
CA GLN A 92 -23.88 -18.86 6.51
C GLN A 92 -25.30 -18.45 6.11
N ASN A 93 -25.51 -18.06 4.84
CA ASN A 93 -26.78 -17.55 4.32
C ASN A 93 -27.32 -16.30 5.06
N THR A 94 -26.44 -15.55 5.72
CA THR A 94 -26.80 -14.27 6.33
C THR A 94 -26.98 -13.23 5.21
N VAL A 95 -28.20 -12.69 5.05
CA VAL A 95 -28.49 -11.58 4.12
C VAL A 95 -28.05 -10.22 4.68
N ALA A 96 -27.57 -10.18 5.93
CA ALA A 96 -27.14 -8.95 6.57
C ALA A 96 -25.86 -8.39 5.91
N PRO A 97 -25.85 -7.13 5.47
CA PRO A 97 -24.66 -6.53 4.89
C PRO A 97 -23.55 -6.38 5.93
N ILE A 98 -22.31 -6.43 5.44
CA ILE A 98 -21.09 -6.18 6.19
C ILE A 98 -20.65 -4.76 5.88
N LEU A 99 -20.63 -3.90 6.89
CA LEU A 99 -20.06 -2.57 6.81
C LEU A 99 -18.54 -2.67 6.96
N VAL A 100 -17.83 -2.14 5.97
CA VAL A 100 -16.38 -2.04 5.94
C VAL A 100 -16.00 -0.58 6.16
N VAL A 101 -15.08 -0.32 7.09
CA VAL A 101 -14.51 1.00 7.34
C VAL A 101 -13.00 0.88 7.39
N VAL A 102 -12.31 1.70 6.61
CA VAL A 102 -10.84 1.82 6.69
C VAL A 102 -10.48 3.20 7.24
N THR A 103 -9.63 3.22 8.25
CA THR A 103 -9.10 4.43 8.89
C THR A 103 -7.59 4.49 8.65
N ASN A 104 -7.08 5.67 8.30
CA ASN A 104 -5.66 5.91 8.09
C ASN A 104 -4.91 6.15 9.43
N PRO A 105 -3.56 6.27 9.41
CA PRO A 105 -2.73 6.35 10.63
C PRO A 105 -3.07 7.54 11.55
N ILE A 106 -3.76 8.53 10.99
CA ILE A 106 -4.06 9.82 11.63
C ILE A 106 -5.53 9.90 12.05
N GLY A 107 -6.30 8.83 11.83
CA GLY A 107 -7.67 8.69 12.33
C GLY A 107 -8.78 9.06 11.35
N ASN A 108 -8.42 9.47 10.13
CA ASN A 108 -9.40 9.80 9.11
C ASN A 108 -9.93 8.55 8.42
N ILE A 109 -11.23 8.53 8.17
CA ILE A 109 -11.86 7.46 7.39
C ILE A 109 -11.54 7.68 5.92
N VAL A 110 -10.95 6.66 5.27
CA VAL A 110 -10.54 6.70 3.86
C VAL A 110 -11.38 5.81 2.97
N THR A 111 -12.15 4.89 3.55
CA THR A 111 -13.09 4.02 2.83
C THR A 111 -14.26 3.64 3.71
N ILE A 112 -15.45 3.70 3.12
CA ILE A 112 -16.68 3.11 3.66
C ILE A 112 -17.34 2.35 2.51
N GLN A 113 -17.65 1.08 2.73
CA GLN A 113 -18.39 0.29 1.76
C GLN A 113 -19.23 -0.77 2.46
N GLN A 114 -20.23 -1.30 1.75
CA GLN A 114 -21.05 -2.41 2.22
C GLN A 114 -20.90 -3.59 1.27
N ILE A 115 -20.73 -4.78 1.84
CA ILE A 115 -20.56 -6.03 1.10
C ILE A 115 -21.62 -7.02 1.59
N ILE A 116 -22.18 -7.79 0.68
CA ILE A 116 -23.06 -8.91 1.02
C ILE A 116 -22.24 -10.19 0.82
N PRO A 117 -22.09 -11.05 1.83
CA PRO A 117 -21.39 -12.32 1.66
C PRO A 117 -22.20 -13.26 0.77
N ASP A 118 -21.53 -14.26 0.21
CA ASP A 118 -22.18 -15.33 -0.54
C ASP A 118 -22.97 -16.29 0.37
N SER A 119 -23.61 -17.28 -0.23
CA SER A 119 -24.40 -18.29 0.50
C SER A 119 -23.58 -19.05 1.55
N ASP A 120 -22.29 -19.22 1.29
CA ASP A 120 -21.37 -19.94 2.17
C ASP A 120 -20.76 -19.01 3.23
N GLY A 121 -21.10 -17.72 3.22
CA GLY A 121 -20.61 -16.72 4.17
C GLY A 121 -19.28 -16.09 3.78
N ASN A 122 -18.70 -16.43 2.62
CA ASN A 122 -17.45 -15.82 2.15
C ASN A 122 -17.72 -14.45 1.54
N PHE A 123 -16.73 -13.55 1.67
CA PHE A 123 -16.74 -12.27 0.98
C PHE A 123 -15.32 -11.83 0.63
N SER A 124 -15.20 -11.04 -0.43
CA SER A 124 -13.94 -10.42 -0.82
C SER A 124 -14.18 -9.05 -1.45
N PHE A 125 -13.25 -8.15 -1.25
CA PHE A 125 -13.27 -6.81 -1.85
C PHE A 125 -11.86 -6.27 -2.03
N LYS A 126 -11.74 -5.22 -2.85
CA LYS A 126 -10.47 -4.58 -3.17
C LYS A 126 -10.41 -3.17 -2.60
N LEU A 127 -9.24 -2.77 -2.11
CA LEU A 127 -8.94 -1.41 -1.69
C LEU A 127 -7.81 -0.87 -2.56
N ASN A 128 -8.03 0.29 -3.18
CA ASN A 128 -7.02 0.94 -4.02
C ASN A 128 -6.31 2.03 -3.21
N THR A 129 -5.00 1.86 -3.01
CA THR A 129 -4.18 2.80 -2.23
C THR A 129 -3.75 4.04 -3.02
N GLU A 130 -3.99 4.08 -4.35
CA GLU A 130 -3.65 5.23 -5.22
C GLU A 130 -4.54 6.46 -4.99
N SER A 131 -5.59 6.31 -4.19
CA SER A 131 -6.53 7.40 -3.90
C SER A 131 -5.88 8.50 -3.05
N PRO A 132 -6.17 9.79 -3.28
CA PRO A 132 -5.64 10.89 -2.46
C PRO A 132 -5.91 10.77 -0.95
N LEU A 133 -6.97 10.04 -0.57
CA LEU A 133 -7.30 9.77 0.82
C LEU A 133 -6.32 8.79 1.49
N TRP A 134 -5.60 8.01 0.68
CA TRP A 134 -4.65 6.97 1.09
C TRP A 134 -3.20 7.44 1.01
N SER A 135 -2.96 8.74 1.15
CA SER A 135 -1.65 9.38 0.95
C SER A 135 -0.72 9.37 2.17
N LYS A 136 -1.11 8.74 3.27
CA LYS A 136 -0.32 8.72 4.51
C LYS A 136 0.43 7.40 4.62
N ASP A 137 1.73 7.44 4.86
CA ASP A 137 2.48 6.26 5.29
C ASP A 137 2.07 5.87 6.71
N GLY A 138 2.16 4.58 7.03
CA GLY A 138 1.92 4.04 8.37
C GLY A 138 0.76 3.04 8.45
N GLU A 139 0.31 2.77 9.67
CA GLU A 139 -0.71 1.76 9.98
C GLU A 139 -2.14 2.21 9.60
N TYR A 140 -2.78 1.45 8.72
CA TYR A 140 -4.20 1.56 8.41
C TYR A 140 -4.99 0.49 9.16
N ILE A 141 -6.18 0.85 9.63
CA ILE A 141 -7.09 -0.05 10.36
C ILE A 141 -8.27 -0.39 9.46
N LEU A 142 -8.43 -1.68 9.14
CA LEU A 142 -9.60 -2.23 8.48
C LEU A 142 -10.54 -2.82 9.53
N LYS A 143 -11.71 -2.20 9.69
CA LYS A 143 -12.80 -2.69 10.54
C LYS A 143 -13.94 -3.22 9.67
N VAL A 144 -14.43 -4.41 10.01
CA VAL A 144 -15.68 -4.97 9.46
C VAL A 144 -16.71 -5.19 10.56
N GLN A 145 -17.99 -4.98 10.26
CA GLN A 145 -19.10 -5.19 11.19
C GLN A 145 -20.35 -5.65 10.46
N SER A 146 -21.09 -6.62 11.03
CA SER A 146 -22.39 -7.06 10.49
C SER A 146 -23.45 -7.06 11.57
N GLY A 147 -24.47 -6.21 11.41
CA GLY A 147 -25.55 -6.07 12.40
C GLY A 147 -25.04 -5.53 13.74
N ALA A 148 -25.19 -6.32 14.80
CA ALA A 148 -24.86 -5.93 16.18
C ALA A 148 -23.37 -5.59 16.36
N GLU A 149 -23.07 -4.71 17.33
CA GLU A 149 -21.70 -4.27 17.62
C GLU A 149 -20.78 -5.41 18.10
N THR A 150 -21.33 -6.49 18.64
CA THR A 150 -20.58 -7.67 19.07
C THR A 150 -20.06 -8.52 17.89
N ARG A 151 -20.54 -8.29 16.67
CA ARG A 151 -20.13 -9.01 15.45
C ARG A 151 -19.27 -8.11 14.58
N GLN A 152 -18.07 -7.84 15.06
CA GLN A 152 -17.06 -7.01 14.40
C GLN A 152 -15.68 -7.67 14.45
N PHE A 153 -14.84 -7.34 13.48
CA PHE A 153 -13.44 -7.75 13.44
C PHE A 153 -12.57 -6.59 12.97
N LYS A 154 -11.33 -6.51 13.48
CA LYS A 154 -10.35 -5.49 13.08
C LYS A 154 -9.04 -6.17 12.70
N THR A 155 -8.50 -5.77 11.56
CA THR A 155 -7.13 -6.08 11.14
C THR A 155 -6.45 -4.77 10.75
N ASN A 156 -5.12 -4.79 10.66
CA ASN A 156 -4.31 -3.67 10.21
C ASN A 156 -3.38 -4.10 9.06
N PHE A 157 -2.94 -3.10 8.30
CA PHE A 157 -1.87 -3.22 7.32
C PHE A 157 -1.14 -1.87 7.21
N THR A 158 0.09 -1.88 6.73
CA THR A 158 0.93 -0.70 6.65
C THR A 158 1.08 -0.23 5.22
N LEU A 159 0.94 1.08 4.98
CA LEU A 159 1.41 1.70 3.75
C LEU A 159 2.84 2.21 3.94
N VAL A 160 3.71 1.88 3.00
CA VAL A 160 5.08 2.36 2.94
C VAL A 160 5.31 3.22 1.69
N PRO A 161 6.33 4.09 1.72
CA PRO A 161 6.68 4.89 0.56
C PRO A 161 7.03 4.01 -0.64
N SER A 162 6.48 4.35 -1.81
CA SER A 162 7.00 3.88 -3.10
C SER A 162 7.21 5.05 -4.02
N LEU A 163 8.32 5.01 -4.75
CA LEU A 163 8.73 6.08 -5.62
C LEU A 163 8.22 5.77 -7.03
N THR A 164 7.27 6.57 -7.51
CA THR A 164 6.95 6.61 -8.93
C THR A 164 7.99 7.43 -9.69
N GLY A 165 8.48 6.86 -10.78
CA GLY A 165 9.08 7.56 -11.91
C GLY A 165 10.28 8.47 -11.62
N SER A 166 11.48 7.89 -11.59
CA SER A 166 12.76 8.40 -12.10
C SER A 166 13.92 7.79 -11.33
N VAL A 167 14.99 7.44 -12.04
CA VAL A 167 16.11 6.57 -11.59
C VAL A 167 16.93 7.15 -10.41
N ASN A 168 16.70 8.40 -9.98
CA ASN A 168 17.52 9.10 -8.97
C ASN A 168 16.71 9.63 -7.76
N LYS A 169 15.84 8.81 -7.15
CA LYS A 169 15.16 9.16 -5.89
C LYS A 169 15.67 8.40 -4.66
N CYS A 170 16.43 7.33 -4.86
CA CYS A 170 17.11 6.65 -3.77
C CYS A 170 18.33 7.48 -3.32
N THR A 171 18.64 7.37 -2.03
CA THR A 171 19.83 7.98 -1.43
C THR A 171 21.10 7.23 -1.89
N ILE A 172 22.28 7.82 -1.67
CA ILE A 172 23.56 7.24 -2.13
C ILE A 172 23.90 5.87 -1.50
N ASP A 173 23.33 5.62 -0.32
CA ASP A 173 23.42 4.41 0.50
C ASP A 173 22.27 3.42 0.21
N SER A 174 21.55 3.61 -0.90
CA SER A 174 20.54 2.64 -1.34
C SER A 174 20.63 2.31 -2.83
N ILE A 175 20.35 1.05 -3.15
CA ILE A 175 20.28 0.56 -4.53
C ILE A 175 18.87 0.78 -5.04
N SER A 176 18.75 1.47 -6.17
CA SER A 176 17.49 1.65 -6.90
C SER A 176 17.13 0.36 -7.66
N VAL A 177 16.05 -0.28 -7.25
CA VAL A 177 15.55 -1.53 -7.83
C VAL A 177 14.22 -1.27 -8.54
N THR A 178 14.18 -1.51 -9.85
CA THR A 178 12.98 -1.30 -10.68
C THR A 178 12.18 -2.61 -10.81
N ALA A 179 10.93 -2.60 -10.37
CA ALA A 179 10.03 -3.75 -10.49
C ALA A 179 9.42 -3.89 -11.89
N ASN A 180 8.88 -5.07 -12.23
CA ASN A 180 8.24 -5.36 -13.52
C ASN A 180 7.12 -4.36 -13.91
N ASN A 181 6.49 -3.72 -12.92
CA ASN A 181 5.46 -2.69 -13.09
C ASN A 181 6.01 -1.26 -13.26
N GLY A 182 7.33 -1.09 -13.35
CA GLY A 182 8.00 0.21 -13.48
C GLY A 182 8.17 0.99 -12.17
N ARG A 183 7.81 0.42 -11.02
CA ARG A 183 8.00 1.05 -9.70
C ARG A 183 9.44 0.91 -9.24
N ILE A 184 9.88 1.87 -8.44
CA ILE A 184 11.24 1.90 -7.89
C ILE A 184 11.18 1.72 -6.38
N TYR A 185 11.99 0.81 -5.88
CA TYR A 185 12.23 0.58 -4.47
C TYR A 185 13.71 0.84 -4.15
N CYS A 186 13.99 1.29 -2.93
CA CYS A 186 15.35 1.57 -2.48
C CYS A 186 15.77 0.48 -1.48
N ILE A 187 16.84 -0.22 -1.78
CA ILE A 187 17.41 -1.26 -0.92
C ILE A 187 18.65 -0.68 -0.24
N PRO A 188 18.60 -0.36 1.06
CA PRO A 188 19.77 0.14 1.76
C PRO A 188 20.93 -0.86 1.68
N TYR A 189 22.15 -0.35 1.54
CA TYR A 189 23.35 -1.17 1.51
C TYR A 189 24.51 -0.44 2.17
N SER A 190 25.50 -1.21 2.64
CA SER A 190 26.78 -0.69 3.09
C SER A 190 27.93 -1.57 2.57
N ILE A 191 29.12 -0.97 2.44
CA ILE A 191 30.34 -1.65 2.04
C ILE A 191 31.40 -1.45 3.13
N SER A 192 32.23 -2.47 3.37
CA SER A 192 33.33 -2.36 4.34
C SER A 192 34.51 -1.55 3.82
N ASP A 193 34.72 -1.60 2.50
CA ASP A 193 35.91 -1.16 1.81
C ASP A 193 35.63 -0.91 0.32
N GLY A 194 36.54 -0.19 -0.32
CA GLY A 194 36.45 0.12 -1.73
C GLY A 194 35.53 1.31 -2.06
N LEU A 195 35.12 1.37 -3.32
CA LEU A 195 34.27 2.44 -3.84
C LEU A 195 33.22 1.87 -4.79
N VAL A 196 31.96 2.17 -4.50
CA VAL A 196 30.85 1.93 -5.43
C VAL A 196 30.80 3.06 -6.45
N SER A 197 30.85 2.70 -7.73
CA SER A 197 30.70 3.64 -8.85
C SER A 197 29.25 3.77 -9.30
N THR A 198 28.53 2.65 -9.41
CA THR A 198 27.12 2.62 -9.84
C THR A 198 26.42 1.40 -9.29
N THR A 199 25.16 1.57 -8.91
CA THR A 199 24.26 0.47 -8.55
C THR A 199 22.97 0.60 -9.34
N LYS A 200 22.39 -0.55 -9.71
CA LYS A 200 21.03 -0.63 -10.26
C LYS A 200 20.49 -2.02 -10.01
N GLY A 201 19.19 -2.15 -9.87
CA GLY A 201 18.56 -3.46 -9.72
C GLY A 201 17.25 -3.61 -10.44
N LYS A 202 16.79 -4.85 -10.51
CA LYS A 202 15.48 -5.24 -11.02
C LYS A 202 14.78 -6.14 -10.00
N LEU A 203 13.48 -5.97 -9.86
CA LEU A 203 12.63 -6.81 -9.01
C LEU A 203 11.61 -7.54 -9.89
N ASN A 204 11.71 -8.86 -9.95
CA ASN A 204 10.82 -9.68 -10.73
C ASN A 204 9.84 -10.41 -9.82
N SER A 205 8.62 -9.86 -9.71
CA SER A 205 7.53 -10.39 -8.90
C SER A 205 7.07 -11.80 -9.30
N ASP A 206 7.29 -12.19 -10.56
CA ASP A 206 6.84 -13.48 -11.10
C ASP A 206 7.79 -14.60 -10.69
N THR A 207 9.10 -14.32 -10.73
CA THR A 207 10.17 -15.27 -10.38
C THR A 207 10.66 -15.13 -8.95
N LYS A 208 10.08 -14.22 -8.16
CA LYS A 208 10.48 -13.96 -6.77
C LYS A 208 11.98 -13.64 -6.64
N THR A 209 12.53 -12.96 -7.65
CA THR A 209 13.97 -12.70 -7.78
C THR A 209 14.26 -11.20 -7.80
N MET A 210 15.24 -10.77 -7.02
CA MET A 210 15.85 -9.45 -7.08
C MET A 210 17.25 -9.57 -7.68
N THR A 211 17.51 -8.82 -8.75
CA THR A 211 18.84 -8.73 -9.38
C THR A 211 19.48 -7.40 -9.04
N LEU A 212 20.72 -7.40 -8.58
CA LEU A 212 21.49 -6.21 -8.22
C LEU A 212 22.78 -6.17 -9.04
N ASP A 213 22.88 -5.23 -9.98
CA ASP A 213 24.12 -4.93 -10.70
C ASP A 213 24.92 -3.88 -9.93
N ILE A 214 26.12 -4.25 -9.52
CA ILE A 214 27.02 -3.39 -8.75
C ILE A 214 28.32 -3.23 -9.52
N LYS A 215 28.74 -1.98 -9.72
CA LYS A 215 30.03 -1.62 -10.28
C LYS A 215 30.86 -0.86 -9.25
N GLY A 216 32.10 -1.26 -9.05
CA GLY A 216 32.99 -0.64 -8.08
C GLY A 216 34.40 -1.22 -8.11
N GLN A 217 35.23 -0.74 -7.19
CA GLN A 217 36.63 -1.18 -7.07
C GLN A 217 36.96 -1.52 -5.63
N ASN A 218 37.70 -2.62 -5.45
CA ASN A 218 38.24 -3.09 -4.17
C ASN A 218 37.16 -3.23 -3.09
N ILE A 219 35.97 -3.70 -3.46
CA ILE A 219 34.91 -4.00 -2.49
C ILE A 219 35.09 -5.45 -2.07
N GLY A 220 35.36 -5.68 -0.79
CA GLY A 220 35.49 -7.01 -0.23
C GLY A 220 34.18 -7.55 0.34
N THR A 221 33.38 -6.67 0.93
CA THR A 221 32.10 -7.02 1.56
C THR A 221 31.01 -6.04 1.18
N ILE A 222 29.82 -6.56 0.91
CA ILE A 222 28.59 -5.76 0.85
C ILE A 222 27.55 -6.33 1.81
N THR A 223 26.95 -5.46 2.61
CA THR A 223 25.77 -5.77 3.43
C THR A 223 24.56 -5.13 2.80
N LEU A 224 23.53 -5.93 2.54
CA LEU A 224 22.24 -5.50 2.02
C LEU A 224 21.22 -5.56 3.16
N ASP A 225 20.47 -4.49 3.35
CA ASP A 225 19.30 -4.46 4.21
C ASP A 225 18.06 -4.60 3.34
N ILE A 226 17.48 -5.80 3.29
CA ILE A 226 16.38 -6.13 2.39
C ILE A 226 15.07 -5.95 3.15
N PRO A 227 14.25 -4.94 2.83
CA PRO A 227 12.95 -4.81 3.46
C PRO A 227 12.07 -6.00 3.10
N ARG A 228 11.47 -6.65 4.12
CA ARG A 228 10.65 -7.86 3.95
C ARG A 228 9.43 -7.63 3.07
N TYR A 229 8.93 -6.40 3.03
CA TYR A 229 7.84 -6.03 2.12
C TYR A 229 8.28 -6.02 0.66
N ILE A 230 9.58 -5.93 0.34
CA ILE A 230 10.07 -5.96 -1.04
C ILE A 230 10.38 -7.40 -1.47
N LEU A 231 11.15 -8.12 -0.64
CA LEU A 231 11.56 -9.49 -0.90
C LEU A 231 11.70 -10.22 0.44
N ASP A 232 11.08 -11.38 0.56
CA ASP A 232 11.25 -12.25 1.73
C ASP A 232 11.27 -13.74 1.32
N SER A 233 11.79 -14.58 2.19
CA SER A 233 11.84 -16.04 2.05
C SER A 233 11.28 -16.70 3.30
N LYS A 234 10.17 -17.41 3.14
CA LYS A 234 9.40 -18.03 4.22
C LYS A 234 9.12 -19.50 3.90
N SER A 235 9.16 -20.34 4.93
CA SER A 235 8.70 -21.73 4.82
C SER A 235 7.17 -21.79 4.63
N PRO A 236 6.61 -22.93 4.20
CA PRO A 236 5.16 -23.13 4.17
C PRO A 236 4.48 -22.93 5.53
N ALA A 237 5.22 -23.06 6.65
CA ALA A 237 4.73 -22.82 8.00
C ALA A 237 4.84 -21.34 8.42
N GLY A 238 5.31 -20.45 7.54
CA GLY A 238 5.43 -19.01 7.80
C GLY A 238 6.67 -18.59 8.59
N SER A 239 7.56 -19.53 8.93
CA SER A 239 8.86 -19.23 9.54
C SER A 239 9.85 -18.68 8.51
N ASP A 240 10.86 -17.93 8.94
CA ASP A 240 11.95 -17.51 8.04
C ASP A 240 12.65 -18.71 7.41
N SER A 241 12.96 -18.56 6.13
CA SER A 241 13.75 -19.49 5.33
C SER A 241 14.92 -18.72 4.71
N SER A 242 15.99 -19.43 4.36
CA SER A 242 17.13 -18.83 3.67
C SER A 242 16.73 -18.32 2.27
N PHE A 243 17.40 -17.26 1.83
CA PHE A 243 17.42 -16.88 0.43
C PHE A 243 18.32 -17.83 -0.36
N VAL A 244 18.13 -17.86 -1.68
CA VAL A 244 19.15 -18.40 -2.59
C VAL A 244 19.88 -17.20 -3.20
N VAL A 245 21.20 -17.13 -3.01
CA VAL A 245 22.02 -16.02 -3.50
C VAL A 245 23.01 -16.53 -4.53
N MET A 246 23.11 -15.81 -5.65
CA MET A 246 24.06 -16.11 -6.73
C MET A 246 24.84 -14.84 -7.10
N ALA A 247 26.10 -15.02 -7.47
CA ALA A 247 26.94 -13.98 -8.07
C ALA A 247 27.34 -14.42 -9.47
N ASN A 248 26.98 -13.63 -10.49
CA ASN A 248 27.22 -13.92 -11.91
C ASN A 248 26.76 -15.34 -12.34
N GLY A 249 25.67 -15.83 -11.75
CA GLY A 249 25.09 -17.15 -12.03
C GLY A 249 25.68 -18.32 -11.23
N GLU A 250 26.66 -18.08 -10.37
CA GLU A 250 27.19 -19.09 -9.44
C GLU A 250 26.63 -18.90 -8.04
N MET A 251 26.19 -19.98 -7.39
CA MET A 251 25.64 -19.92 -6.04
C MET A 251 26.75 -19.59 -5.04
N ILE A 252 26.48 -18.64 -4.14
CA ILE A 252 27.41 -18.22 -3.09
C ILE A 252 26.77 -18.36 -1.72
N GLU A 253 27.61 -18.52 -0.70
CA GLU A 253 27.17 -18.42 0.70
C GLU A 253 27.06 -16.95 1.12
N TYR A 254 26.21 -16.71 2.11
CA TYR A 254 26.03 -15.40 2.73
C TYR A 254 25.84 -15.55 4.24
N GLU A 255 26.13 -14.49 4.97
CA GLU A 255 25.88 -14.41 6.41
C GLU A 255 24.61 -13.59 6.65
N GLU A 256 23.68 -14.10 7.45
CA GLU A 256 22.51 -13.33 7.89
C GLU A 256 22.85 -12.64 9.22
N LEU A 257 22.72 -11.31 9.25
CA LEU A 257 23.06 -10.49 10.40
C LEU A 257 21.82 -10.24 11.27
N GLU A 258 21.41 -8.99 11.42
CA GLU A 258 20.19 -8.61 12.11
C GLU A 258 18.98 -8.76 11.18
N SER A 259 17.99 -9.53 11.61
CA SER A 259 16.70 -9.63 10.94
C SER A 259 15.61 -9.40 11.97
N ASP A 260 14.67 -8.51 11.65
CA ASP A 260 13.54 -8.17 12.50
C ASP A 260 12.21 -8.34 11.74
N SER A 261 11.13 -7.68 12.16
CA SER A 261 9.84 -7.76 11.48
C SER A 261 9.79 -7.00 10.15
N ASP A 262 10.72 -6.07 9.93
CA ASP A 262 10.65 -5.06 8.88
C ASP A 262 11.67 -5.35 7.77
N SER A 263 12.85 -5.85 8.12
CA SER A 263 13.91 -6.15 7.17
C SER A 263 14.75 -7.38 7.52
N ARG A 264 15.56 -7.81 6.54
CA ARG A 264 16.57 -8.87 6.68
C ARG A 264 17.89 -8.37 6.17
N GLN A 265 18.91 -8.33 7.05
CA GLN A 265 20.26 -7.97 6.65
C GLN A 265 21.05 -9.20 6.24
N ILE A 266 21.58 -9.19 5.01
CA ILE A 266 22.48 -10.22 4.50
C ILE A 266 23.83 -9.61 4.13
N LYS A 267 24.91 -10.27 4.54
CA LYS A 267 26.30 -9.91 4.27
C LYS A 267 26.89 -10.87 3.25
N LEU A 268 27.43 -10.28 2.18
CA LEU A 268 28.05 -10.98 1.06
C LEU A 268 29.55 -10.67 1.07
N ASP A 269 30.34 -11.64 1.50
CA ASP A 269 31.80 -11.58 1.46
C ASP A 269 32.28 -11.97 0.04
N TYR A 270 32.11 -11.05 -0.92
CA TYR A 270 32.41 -11.28 -2.33
C TYR A 270 33.28 -10.15 -2.91
N GLN A 271 34.44 -10.53 -3.47
CA GLN A 271 35.43 -9.58 -3.99
C GLN A 271 34.98 -9.00 -5.34
N ILE A 272 34.77 -7.68 -5.40
CA ILE A 272 34.35 -6.96 -6.62
C ILE A 272 35.49 -6.04 -7.09
N GLY A 273 36.08 -6.38 -8.24
CA GLY A 273 37.14 -5.60 -8.89
C GLY A 273 36.68 -4.66 -10.02
N ASP A 274 35.52 -4.92 -10.62
CA ASP A 274 34.90 -4.04 -11.63
C ASP A 274 33.38 -4.11 -11.58
N LYS A 275 32.78 -5.26 -11.93
CA LYS A 275 31.33 -5.46 -11.93
C LYS A 275 30.95 -6.85 -11.41
N VAL A 276 29.85 -6.92 -10.65
CA VAL A 276 29.15 -8.16 -10.31
C VAL A 276 27.65 -7.97 -10.52
N SER A 277 26.96 -9.06 -10.83
CA SER A 277 25.50 -9.15 -10.77
C SER A 277 25.11 -10.16 -9.68
N PHE A 278 24.43 -9.71 -8.64
CA PHE A 278 23.84 -10.59 -7.64
C PHE A 278 22.41 -10.93 -8.01
N GLU A 279 22.02 -12.18 -7.81
CA GLU A 279 20.63 -12.64 -7.90
C GLU A 279 20.22 -13.22 -6.55
N ILE A 280 19.19 -12.64 -5.96
CA ILE A 280 18.66 -13.03 -4.65
C ILE A 280 17.24 -13.52 -4.87
N VAL A 281 17.00 -14.80 -4.60
CA VAL A 281 15.71 -15.46 -4.80
C VAL A 281 15.07 -15.71 -3.44
N GLY A 282 13.85 -15.22 -3.28
CA GLY A 282 12.99 -15.45 -2.12
C GLY A 282 11.77 -16.31 -2.46
N THR A 283 10.78 -16.28 -1.58
CA THR A 283 9.47 -16.94 -1.79
C THR A 283 8.33 -15.93 -1.96
N HIS A 284 8.53 -14.67 -1.56
CA HIS A 284 7.53 -13.60 -1.60
C HIS A 284 8.12 -12.27 -2.11
N ILE A 285 7.35 -11.54 -2.94
CA ILE A 285 7.68 -10.18 -3.43
C ILE A 285 6.37 -9.37 -3.48
N ILE A 286 6.36 -8.12 -2.99
CA ILE A 286 5.20 -7.21 -3.13
C ILE A 286 5.55 -6.05 -4.08
N PRO A 287 4.63 -5.61 -4.95
CA PRO A 287 3.28 -6.15 -5.14
C PRO A 287 3.37 -7.42 -5.97
N GLU A 288 2.88 -8.52 -5.39
CA GLU A 288 2.26 -9.53 -6.21
C GLU A 288 1.08 -8.82 -6.87
N PHE A 289 1.15 -8.55 -8.16
CA PHE A 289 -0.11 -8.48 -8.89
C PHE A 289 -0.67 -9.89 -8.86
N GLY A 290 -1.32 -10.22 -7.75
CA GLY A 290 -2.16 -11.38 -7.65
C GLY A 290 -3.10 -11.30 -8.82
N SER A 291 -2.96 -12.24 -9.74
CA SER A 291 -4.03 -12.66 -10.63
C SER A 291 -4.57 -11.67 -11.66
N ILE A 292 -3.96 -10.52 -12.04
CA ILE A 292 -4.55 -9.75 -13.17
C ILE A 292 -4.61 -10.63 -14.43
N ALA A 293 -3.55 -11.39 -14.72
CA ALA A 293 -3.56 -12.37 -15.80
C ALA A 293 -4.59 -13.49 -15.58
N LEU A 294 -4.74 -14.00 -14.35
CA LEU A 294 -5.69 -15.07 -14.02
C LEU A 294 -7.15 -14.57 -14.00
N LEU A 295 -7.42 -13.32 -13.66
CA LEU A 295 -8.74 -12.68 -13.70
C LEU A 295 -9.13 -12.37 -15.13
N ILE A 296 -8.21 -11.86 -15.96
CA ILE A 296 -8.43 -11.75 -17.40
C ILE A 296 -8.70 -13.14 -17.96
N LEU A 297 -7.96 -14.17 -17.54
CA LEU A 297 -8.17 -15.56 -17.95
C LEU A 297 -9.54 -16.10 -17.51
N VAL A 298 -9.94 -15.91 -16.25
CA VAL A 298 -11.23 -16.38 -15.73
C VAL A 298 -12.38 -15.59 -16.36
N ALA A 299 -12.28 -14.27 -16.50
CA ALA A 299 -13.27 -13.45 -17.19
C ALA A 299 -13.38 -13.80 -18.69
N SER A 300 -12.26 -14.11 -19.35
CA SER A 300 -12.25 -14.57 -20.74
C SER A 300 -12.86 -15.98 -20.87
N ILE A 301 -12.55 -16.92 -19.99
CA ILE A 301 -13.19 -18.25 -19.98
C ILE A 301 -14.70 -18.11 -19.72
N MET A 302 -15.13 -17.28 -18.76
CA MET A 302 -16.54 -17.06 -18.45
C MET A 302 -17.29 -16.39 -19.62
N SER A 303 -16.69 -15.39 -20.29
CA SER A 303 -17.31 -14.77 -21.47
C SER A 303 -17.44 -15.75 -22.64
N ILE A 304 -16.45 -16.63 -22.87
CA ILE A 304 -16.52 -17.69 -23.88
C ILE A 304 -17.66 -18.68 -23.55
N LEU A 305 -17.81 -19.12 -22.30
CA LEU A 305 -18.87 -20.04 -21.89
C LEU A 305 -20.27 -19.43 -22.04
N ILE A 306 -20.45 -18.16 -21.68
CA ILE A 306 -21.73 -17.43 -21.82
C ILE A 306 -22.12 -17.30 -23.30
N VAL A 307 -21.18 -16.91 -24.16
CA VAL A 307 -21.41 -16.79 -25.60
C VAL A 307 -21.67 -18.18 -26.22
N GLY A 308 -20.88 -19.20 -25.86
CA GLY A 308 -21.08 -20.57 -26.35
C GLY A 308 -22.45 -21.16 -25.98
N LYS A 309 -22.95 -20.90 -24.77
CA LYS A 309 -24.29 -21.31 -24.33
C LYS A 309 -25.41 -20.57 -25.08
N SER A 310 -25.20 -19.28 -25.39
CA SER A 310 -26.14 -18.48 -26.18
C SER A 310 -26.29 -18.98 -27.62
N PHE A 311 -25.20 -19.43 -28.25
CA PHE A 311 -25.24 -20.01 -29.59
C PHE A 311 -25.81 -21.43 -29.63
N SER A 312 -25.53 -22.26 -28.62
CA SER A 312 -26.07 -23.63 -28.53
C SER A 312 -27.61 -23.64 -28.43
N ASN A 313 -28.20 -22.73 -27.66
CA ASN A 313 -29.66 -22.63 -27.51
C ASN A 313 -30.39 -22.02 -28.72
N ARG A 314 -29.68 -21.54 -29.75
CA ARG A 314 -30.28 -20.99 -30.99
C ARG A 314 -30.26 -21.96 -32.18
N LEU A 315 -29.57 -23.11 -32.09
CA LEU A 315 -29.42 -24.04 -33.22
C LEU A 315 -30.33 -25.27 -33.20
N VAL A 316 -31.22 -25.43 -32.21
CA VAL A 316 -32.25 -26.48 -32.24
C VAL A 316 -33.64 -25.86 -32.43
N LYS A 317 -33.87 -25.37 -33.65
CA LYS A 317 -35.20 -25.30 -34.27
C LYS A 317 -35.05 -25.56 -35.76
N PHE A 318 -35.01 -26.84 -36.11
CA PHE A 318 -35.48 -27.35 -37.40
C PHE A 318 -36.57 -28.38 -37.11
#